data_AF-X1NZU6-F1
#
_entry.id   AF-X1NZU6-F1
#
_cell.length_a   1.000
_cell.length_b   1.000
_cell.length_c   1.000
_cell.angle_alpha   90.00
_cell.angle_beta   90.00
_cell.angle_gamma   90.00
#
_symmetry.space_group_name_H-M   'P 1'
#
loop_
_entity.id
_entity.type
_entity.pdbx_description
1 polymer ?
#
loop_
_entity_poly.entity_id
_entity_poly.type
_entity_poly.pdbx_seq_one_letter_code
_entity_poly.pdbx_strand_id
1 'polypeptide(L)'
;MKRVFTIPILFFLSFLLIIYFILPSYFDFKSLRQEVSEKEIKVQEQKVYLSNLQEISENLEKETESESLEKIDFALPDKISFASLLNFFQEKVSESGLILKSLAQTKTSVFQLEEEEIPSRPKPKETYFNLNVGG
;
A
#
# COMPACT_ATOMS: atom_id res chain seq x y z
N MET A 1 -20.59 -64.28 41.10
CA MET A 1 -20.82 -62.83 41.11
C MET A 1 -19.60 -61.99 40.73
N LYS A 2 -18.39 -62.19 41.28
CA LYS A 2 -17.21 -61.34 40.99
C LYS A 2 -16.84 -61.25 39.49
N ARG A 3 -16.91 -62.36 38.75
CA ARG A 3 -16.56 -62.42 37.31
C ARG A 3 -17.51 -61.66 36.38
N VAL A 4 -18.77 -61.48 36.80
CA VAL A 4 -19.81 -60.80 35.98
C VAL A 4 -19.59 -59.28 35.96
N PHE A 5 -19.00 -58.72 37.03
CA PHE A 5 -18.68 -57.31 37.13
C PHE A 5 -17.30 -56.94 36.56
N THR A 6 -16.37 -57.90 36.42
CA THR A 6 -15.01 -57.61 35.90
C THR A 6 -15.02 -57.24 34.42
N ILE A 7 -15.84 -57.90 33.62
CA ILE A 7 -15.94 -57.68 32.17
C ILE A 7 -16.42 -56.26 31.84
N PRO A 8 -17.53 -55.74 32.40
CA PRO A 8 -17.99 -54.39 32.09
C PRO A 8 -17.01 -53.32 32.60
N ILE A 9 -16.34 -53.54 33.74
CA ILE A 9 -15.31 -52.64 34.25
C ILE A 9 -14.10 -52.57 33.31
N LEU A 10 -13.64 -53.72 32.80
CA LEU A 10 -12.50 -53.75 31.89
C LEU A 10 -12.85 -53.11 30.54
N PHE A 11 -14.08 -53.33 30.06
CA PHE A 11 -14.58 -52.70 28.84
C PHE A 11 -14.67 -51.18 28.99
N PHE A 12 -15.21 -50.70 30.11
CA PHE A 12 -15.29 -49.27 30.40
C PHE A 12 -13.90 -48.62 30.51
N LEU A 13 -12.95 -49.31 31.15
CA LEU A 13 -11.57 -48.83 31.26
C LEU A 13 -10.89 -48.75 29.88
N SER A 14 -11.09 -49.75 29.03
CA SER A 14 -10.60 -49.75 27.64
C SER A 14 -11.19 -48.57 26.84
N PHE A 15 -12.49 -48.31 26.99
CA PHE A 15 -13.17 -47.20 26.35
C PHE A 15 -12.63 -45.83 26.82
N LEU A 16 -12.37 -45.69 28.13
CA LEU A 16 -11.75 -44.49 28.68
C LEU A 16 -10.36 -44.24 28.10
N LEU A 17 -9.56 -45.29 27.95
CA LEU A 17 -8.22 -45.21 27.34
C LEU A 17 -8.30 -44.75 25.87
N ILE A 18 -9.23 -45.29 25.10
CA ILE A 18 -9.46 -44.89 23.71
C ILE A 18 -9.82 -43.39 23.64
N ILE A 19 -10.78 -42.95 24.44
CA ILE A 19 -11.19 -41.54 24.49
C ILE A 19 -10.02 -40.65 24.91
N TYR A 20 -9.28 -41.03 25.96
CA TYR A 20 -8.16 -40.26 26.48
C TYR A 20 -7.04 -40.07 25.45
N PHE A 21 -6.78 -41.06 24.59
CA PHE A 21 -5.75 -40.97 23.56
C PHE A 21 -6.25 -40.28 22.27
N ILE A 22 -7.50 -40.48 21.87
CA ILE A 22 -8.01 -40.01 20.57
C ILE A 22 -8.52 -38.57 20.63
N LEU A 23 -9.15 -38.14 21.73
CA LEU A 23 -9.61 -36.76 21.87
C LEU A 23 -8.50 -35.72 21.67
N PRO A 24 -7.36 -35.78 22.39
CA PRO A 24 -6.34 -34.74 22.28
C PRO A 24 -5.80 -34.63 20.86
N SER A 25 -5.54 -35.78 20.21
CA SER A 25 -5.09 -35.82 18.82
C SER A 25 -6.08 -35.19 17.84
N TYR A 26 -7.39 -35.37 18.05
CA TYR A 26 -8.42 -34.74 17.22
C TYR A 26 -8.47 -33.22 17.43
N PHE A 27 -8.34 -32.75 18.67
CA PHE A 27 -8.30 -31.32 18.98
C PHE A 27 -7.06 -30.64 18.38
N ASP A 28 -5.89 -31.27 18.50
CA ASP A 28 -4.63 -30.77 17.92
C ASP A 28 -4.69 -30.71 16.39
N PHE A 29 -5.28 -31.73 15.75
CA PHE A 29 -5.47 -31.70 14.31
C PHE A 29 -6.42 -30.58 13.87
N LYS A 30 -7.49 -30.35 14.64
CA LYS A 30 -8.46 -29.29 14.36
C LYS A 30 -7.84 -27.90 14.51
N SER A 31 -7.05 -27.66 15.57
CA SER A 31 -6.36 -26.38 15.78
C SER A 31 -5.34 -26.12 14.68
N LEU A 32 -4.53 -27.13 14.32
CA LEU A 32 -3.54 -27.00 13.27
C LEU A 32 -4.18 -26.71 11.90
N ARG A 33 -5.31 -27.37 11.60
CA ARG A 33 -6.06 -27.08 10.36
C ARG A 33 -6.60 -25.64 10.34
N GLN A 34 -7.05 -25.13 11.48
CA GLN A 34 -7.50 -23.75 11.59
C GLN A 34 -6.33 -22.77 11.38
N GLU A 35 -5.18 -23.01 12.00
CA GLU A 35 -3.98 -22.18 11.85
C GLU A 35 -3.49 -22.14 10.39
N VAL A 36 -3.50 -23.29 9.70
CA VAL A 36 -3.17 -23.36 8.27
C VAL A 36 -4.14 -22.52 7.45
N SER A 37 -5.45 -22.64 7.69
CA SER A 37 -6.46 -21.85 6.98
C SER A 37 -6.29 -20.35 7.22
N GLU A 38 -6.01 -19.93 8.45
CA GLU A 38 -5.74 -18.52 8.77
C GLU A 38 -4.47 -18.02 8.07
N LYS A 39 -3.43 -18.85 8.00
CA LYS A 39 -2.19 -18.50 7.30
C LYS A 39 -2.38 -18.40 5.79
N GLU A 40 -3.15 -19.30 5.20
CA GLU A 40 -3.50 -19.25 3.78
C GLU A 40 -4.27 -17.97 3.42
N ILE A 41 -5.23 -17.57 4.26
CA ILE A 41 -5.97 -16.30 4.08
C ILE A 41 -4.99 -15.12 4.11
N LYS A 42 -4.12 -15.04 5.12
CA LYS A 42 -3.11 -13.95 5.22
C LYS A 42 -2.19 -13.89 3.99
N VAL A 43 -1.76 -15.04 3.48
CA VAL A 43 -0.92 -15.08 2.26
C VAL A 43 -1.70 -14.63 1.03
N GLN A 44 -2.98 -15.02 0.90
CA GLN A 44 -3.82 -14.56 -0.20
C GLN A 44 -4.06 -13.04 -0.14
N GLU A 45 -4.36 -12.50 1.03
CA GLU A 45 -4.51 -11.06 1.24
C GLU A 45 -3.24 -10.29 0.85
N GLN A 46 -2.06 -10.78 1.26
CA GLN A 46 -0.80 -10.18 0.85
C GLN A 46 -0.57 -10.25 -0.66
N LYS A 47 -0.91 -11.36 -1.31
CA LYS A 47 -0.81 -11.47 -2.77
C LYS A 47 -1.70 -10.47 -3.49
N VAL A 48 -2.95 -10.31 -3.04
CA VAL A 48 -3.89 -9.33 -3.60
C VAL A 48 -3.38 -7.91 -3.40
N TYR A 49 -2.83 -7.60 -2.21
CA TYR A 49 -2.24 -6.31 -1.96
C TYR A 49 -1.08 -6.00 -2.92
N LEU A 50 -0.15 -6.94 -3.07
CA LEU A 50 1.00 -6.77 -3.97
C LEU A 50 0.57 -6.71 -5.45
N SER A 51 -0.44 -7.47 -5.88
CA SER A 51 -0.95 -7.37 -7.25
C SER A 51 -1.60 -6.02 -7.51
N ASN A 52 -2.33 -5.47 -6.53
CA ASN A 52 -2.92 -4.14 -6.66
C ASN A 52 -1.84 -3.05 -6.75
N LEU A 53 -0.77 -3.16 -5.96
CA LEU A 53 0.37 -2.23 -6.07
C LEU A 53 1.04 -2.32 -7.44
N GLN A 54 1.21 -3.53 -7.96
CA GLN A 54 1.77 -3.73 -9.29
C GLN A 54 0.87 -3.11 -10.37
N GLU A 55 -0.44 -3.35 -10.32
CA GLU A 55 -1.40 -2.76 -11.25
C GLU A 55 -1.37 -1.22 -11.20
N ILE A 56 -1.32 -0.63 -10.00
CA ILE A 56 -1.18 0.82 -9.84
C ILE A 56 0.12 1.31 -10.48
N SER A 57 1.24 0.63 -10.24
CA SER A 57 2.53 0.98 -10.82
C SER A 57 2.50 0.91 -12.36
N GLU A 58 1.93 -0.15 -12.92
CA GLU A 58 1.81 -0.32 -14.37
C GLU A 58 0.89 0.73 -15.00
N ASN A 59 -0.20 1.10 -14.32
CA ASN A 59 -1.09 2.16 -14.79
C ASN A 59 -0.40 3.53 -14.73
N LEU A 60 0.32 3.84 -13.66
CA LEU A 60 1.11 5.08 -13.56
C LEU A 60 2.19 5.16 -14.63
N GLU A 61 2.83 4.03 -14.95
CA GLU A 61 3.82 3.94 -16.03
C GLU A 61 3.17 4.24 -17.39
N LYS A 62 2.03 3.62 -17.70
CA LYS A 62 1.29 3.90 -18.94
C LYS A 62 0.86 5.35 -19.06
N GLU A 63 0.42 5.96 -17.97
CA GLU A 63 0.05 7.38 -17.95
C GLU A 63 1.27 8.28 -18.14
N THR A 64 2.41 7.94 -17.51
CA THR A 64 3.68 8.68 -17.66
C THR A 64 4.22 8.59 -19.08
N GLU A 65 4.06 7.43 -19.72
CA GLU A 65 4.42 7.19 -21.13
C GLU A 65 3.34 7.65 -22.12
N SER A 66 2.22 8.18 -21.63
CA SER A 66 1.15 8.61 -22.51
C SER A 66 1.59 9.80 -23.37
N GLU A 67 1.18 9.77 -24.64
CA GLU A 67 1.40 10.87 -25.59
C GLU A 67 0.88 12.22 -25.05
N SER A 68 -0.10 12.20 -24.14
CA SER A 68 -0.65 13.38 -23.48
C SER A 68 0.38 14.11 -22.63
N LEU A 69 1.17 13.37 -21.83
CA LEU A 69 2.21 13.96 -20.97
C LEU A 69 3.38 14.49 -21.80
N GLU A 70 3.75 13.79 -22.87
CA GLU A 70 4.76 14.27 -23.82
C GLU A 70 4.30 15.54 -24.54
N LYS A 71 3.02 15.62 -24.96
CA LYS A 71 2.43 16.84 -25.54
C LYS A 71 2.44 18.01 -24.56
N ILE A 72 2.17 17.76 -23.28
CA ILE A 72 2.23 18.80 -22.23
C ILE A 72 3.69 19.26 -22.06
N ASP A 73 4.65 18.34 -21.94
CA ASP A 73 6.07 18.69 -21.78
C ASP A 73 6.61 19.47 -22.98
N PHE A 74 6.18 19.11 -24.20
CA PHE A 74 6.51 19.84 -25.43
C PHE A 74 5.87 21.23 -25.49
N ALA A 75 4.63 21.38 -24.99
CA ALA A 75 3.93 22.67 -24.96
C ALA A 75 4.45 23.61 -23.86
N LEU A 76 5.16 23.09 -22.87
CA LEU A 76 5.74 23.89 -21.80
C LEU A 76 6.94 24.70 -22.32
N PRO A 77 7.00 26.02 -22.04
CA PRO A 77 8.13 26.83 -22.43
C PRO A 77 9.38 26.46 -21.61
N ASP A 78 10.54 26.43 -22.26
CA ASP A 78 11.83 26.10 -21.60
C ASP A 78 12.19 27.06 -20.47
N LYS A 79 11.66 28.28 -20.50
CA LYS A 79 11.85 29.29 -19.45
C LYS A 79 10.49 29.88 -19.06
N ILE A 80 10.13 29.67 -17.80
CA ILE A 80 8.91 30.22 -17.23
C ILE A 80 9.16 31.67 -16.79
N SER A 81 8.25 32.59 -17.15
CA SER A 81 8.31 33.98 -16.70
C SER A 81 7.80 34.11 -15.27
N PHE A 82 8.71 34.28 -14.31
CA PHE A 82 8.36 34.45 -12.89
C PHE A 82 7.46 35.66 -12.65
N ALA A 83 7.69 36.76 -13.35
CA ALA A 83 6.85 37.96 -13.24
C ALA A 83 5.39 37.69 -13.67
N SER A 84 5.20 36.90 -14.73
CA SER A 84 3.86 36.53 -15.21
C SER A 84 3.14 35.64 -14.19
N LEU A 85 3.86 34.68 -13.59
CA LEU A 85 3.31 33.82 -12.53
C LEU A 85 2.93 34.63 -11.29
N LEU A 86 3.80 35.56 -10.87
CA LEU A 86 3.53 36.41 -9.72
C LEU A 86 2.26 37.24 -9.92
N ASN A 87 2.11 37.86 -11.10
CA ASN A 87 0.90 38.62 -11.43
C ASN A 87 -0.35 37.73 -11.42
N PHE A 88 -0.28 36.54 -12.03
CA PHE A 88 -1.39 35.60 -12.05
C PHE A 88 -1.82 35.18 -10.64
N PHE A 89 -0.88 34.80 -9.78
CA PHE A 89 -1.20 34.41 -8.41
C PHE A 89 -1.68 35.60 -7.58
N GLN A 90 -1.11 36.80 -7.76
CA GLN A 90 -1.59 38.01 -7.10
C GLN A 90 -3.06 38.28 -7.43
N GLU A 91 -3.43 38.23 -8.72
CA GLU A 91 -4.82 38.42 -9.17
C GLU A 91 -5.75 37.37 -8.57
N LYS A 92 -5.40 36.09 -8.66
CA LYS A 92 -6.24 34.99 -8.15
C LYS A 92 -6.38 34.97 -6.64
N VAL A 93 -5.32 35.32 -5.92
CA VAL A 93 -5.35 35.44 -4.46
C VAL A 93 -6.21 36.65 -4.05
N SER A 94 -6.11 37.78 -4.76
CA SER A 94 -6.94 38.95 -4.51
C SER A 94 -8.43 38.72 -4.81
N GLU A 95 -8.77 37.95 -5.86
CA GLU A 95 -10.15 37.51 -6.12
C GLU A 95 -10.76 36.72 -4.94
N SER A 96 -9.93 35.97 -4.21
CA SER A 96 -10.35 35.20 -3.04
C SER A 96 -10.42 36.02 -1.73
N GLY A 97 -10.13 37.32 -1.77
CA GLY A 97 -10.08 38.19 -0.59
C GLY A 97 -8.83 38.01 0.28
N LEU A 98 -7.81 37.32 -0.22
CA LEU A 98 -6.52 37.12 0.44
C LEU A 98 -5.46 38.05 -0.16
N ILE A 99 -4.34 38.19 0.56
CA ILE A 99 -3.16 38.93 0.12
C ILE A 99 -2.00 37.96 -0.06
N LEU A 100 -1.36 38.01 -1.23
CA LEU A 100 -0.13 37.26 -1.49
C LEU A 100 1.03 37.89 -0.71
N LYS A 101 1.60 37.14 0.24
CA LYS A 101 2.71 37.61 1.10
C LYS A 101 4.07 37.30 0.48
N SER A 102 4.23 36.12 -0.10
CA SER A 102 5.47 35.75 -0.78
C SER A 102 5.26 34.63 -1.80
N LEU A 103 5.99 34.69 -2.91
CA LEU A 103 6.17 33.61 -3.86
C LEU A 103 7.67 33.37 -4.01
N ALA A 104 8.14 32.15 -3.74
CA ALA A 104 9.56 31.82 -3.86
C ALA A 104 9.74 30.51 -4.64
N GLN A 105 10.62 30.50 -5.64
CA GLN A 105 11.04 29.27 -6.29
C GLN A 105 11.85 28.43 -5.30
N THR A 106 11.47 27.17 -5.14
CA THR A 106 12.18 26.23 -4.27
C THR A 106 12.77 25.09 -5.09
N LYS A 107 13.80 24.45 -4.54
CA LYS A 107 14.24 23.14 -5.02
C LYS A 107 13.64 22.11 -4.09
N THR A 108 12.97 21.10 -4.64
CA THR A 108 12.55 19.94 -3.85
C THR A 108 13.80 19.31 -3.23
N SER A 109 13.82 19.16 -1.90
CA SER A 109 14.74 18.23 -1.26
C SER A 109 14.21 16.83 -1.56
N VAL A 110 14.62 16.23 -2.66
CA VAL A 110 14.40 14.81 -2.89
C VAL A 110 15.07 14.13 -1.70
N PHE A 111 14.29 13.45 -0.85
CA PHE A 111 14.86 12.48 0.09
C PHE A 111 15.69 11.54 -0.77
N GLN A 112 17.02 11.57 -0.59
CA GLN A 112 17.95 10.64 -1.21
C GLN A 112 17.71 9.25 -0.61
N LEU A 113 16.65 8.59 -1.09
CA LEU A 113 16.71 7.16 -1.29
C LEU A 113 17.61 7.00 -2.51
N GLU A 114 18.68 6.21 -2.39
CA GLU A 114 19.46 5.76 -3.53
C GLU A 114 18.49 5.12 -4.53
N GLU A 115 18.04 5.89 -5.52
CA GLU A 115 17.41 5.38 -6.72
C GLU A 115 18.48 4.53 -7.41
N GLU A 116 18.38 3.21 -7.24
CA GLU A 116 19.04 2.26 -8.14
C GLU A 116 18.69 2.70 -9.57
N GLU A 117 19.71 3.07 -10.37
CA GLU A 117 19.53 3.58 -11.72
C GLU A 117 18.81 2.54 -12.60
N ILE A 118 17.48 2.65 -12.68
CA ILE A 118 16.70 2.04 -13.75
C ILE A 118 16.96 2.91 -14.99
N PRO A 119 17.52 2.35 -16.08
CA PRO A 119 17.88 3.13 -17.24
C PRO A 119 16.64 3.71 -17.93
N SER A 120 16.74 4.99 -18.28
CA SER A 120 16.01 5.71 -19.33
C SER A 120 14.48 5.82 -19.22
N ARG A 121 13.97 6.71 -18.36
CA ARG A 121 12.65 7.34 -18.60
C ARG A 121 12.79 8.87 -18.69
N PRO A 122 12.19 9.54 -19.70
CA PRO A 122 12.17 10.99 -19.76
C PRO A 122 11.34 11.52 -18.58
N LYS A 123 12.01 12.16 -17.61
CA LYS A 123 11.32 12.83 -16.50
C LYS A 123 10.74 14.16 -17.00
N PRO A 124 9.47 14.51 -16.68
CA PRO A 124 8.86 15.76 -17.12
C PRO A 124 9.61 16.98 -16.55
N LYS A 125 9.54 18.11 -17.25
CA LYS A 125 10.11 19.37 -16.75
C LYS A 125 9.30 19.88 -15.55
N GLU A 126 9.91 19.84 -14.38
CA GLU A 126 9.27 20.28 -13.12
C GLU A 126 9.91 21.56 -12.56
N THR A 127 9.10 22.44 -11.96
CA THR A 127 9.57 23.60 -11.20
C THR A 127 8.68 23.83 -9.99
N TYR A 128 9.29 23.98 -8.82
CA TYR A 128 8.59 24.08 -7.55
C TYR A 128 8.54 25.53 -7.05
N PHE A 129 7.39 25.93 -6.51
CA PHE A 129 7.18 27.24 -5.90
C PHE A 129 6.50 27.10 -4.53
N ASN A 130 6.92 27.92 -3.58
CA ASN A 130 6.26 28.09 -2.30
C ASN A 130 5.41 29.38 -2.35
N LEU A 131 4.12 29.24 -2.02
CA LEU A 131 3.13 30.31 -2.00
C LEU A 131 2.69 30.58 -0.56
N ASN A 132 2.91 31.80 -0.06
CA ASN A 132 2.42 32.25 1.24
C ASN A 132 1.35 33.30 1.04
N VAL A 133 0.15 33.05 1.56
CA VAL A 133 -1.01 33.95 1.49
C VAL A 133 -1.51 34.25 2.90
N GLY A 134 -2.11 35.42 3.11
CA GLY A 134 -2.81 35.73 4.35
C GLY A 134 -3.87 36.80 4.18
N GLY A 135 -4.82 36.83 5.12
CA GLY A 135 -5.82 37.89 5.27
C GLY A 135 -5.48 38.79 6.44
#